data_AF-A0A1F5YH29-F1
#
_entry.id   AF-A0A1F5YH29-F1
#
_cell.length_a   1.000
_cell.length_b   1.000
_cell.length_c   1.000
_cell.angle_alpha   90.00
_cell.angle_beta   90.00
_cell.angle_gamma   90.00
#
_symmetry.space_group_name_H-M   'P 1'
#
loop_
_entity.id
_entity.type
_entity.pdbx_description
1 polymer ?
#
loop_
_entity_poly.entity_id
_entity_poly.type
_entity_poly.pdbx_seq_one_letter_code
_entity_poly.pdbx_strand_id
1 'polypeptide(L)'
;MPKNFLIFFTTAFLIFTLGVQNISAYDATPPLLTWEPLGPLTCDNCGWCPPVDTNPDKPPDWQSCNNCLYPSGIPAPDHYYTFIGCMSTQPGEFTKSVLQLVFNIVGGIAFISILVGSFKVLTSGGNPEKLKSGKNIITSSIIGLLLVLFSAFILRLIGYDILKIPGFG
;
A
#
# COMPACT_ATOMS: atom_id res chain seq x y z
N MET A 1 5.42 11.75 28.37
CA MET A 1 5.14 11.61 26.93
C MET A 1 5.01 12.99 26.31
N PRO A 2 5.75 13.32 25.24
CA PRO A 2 5.69 14.67 24.66
C PRO A 2 4.32 14.88 23.98
N LYS A 3 3.57 15.89 24.44
CA LYS A 3 2.22 16.24 23.95
C LYS A 3 2.16 16.39 22.41
N ASN A 4 3.28 16.77 21.78
CA ASN A 4 3.39 16.97 20.34
C ASN A 4 3.31 15.66 19.52
N PHE A 5 3.66 14.51 20.10
CA PHE A 5 3.58 13.21 19.43
C PHE A 5 2.13 12.75 19.28
N LEU A 6 1.32 12.96 20.32
CA LEU A 6 -0.11 12.62 20.31
C LEU A 6 -0.88 13.48 19.29
N ILE A 7 -0.55 14.77 19.17
CA ILE A 7 -1.20 15.72 18.24
C ILE A 7 -0.87 15.37 16.79
N PHE A 8 0.35 14.91 16.50
CA PHE A 8 0.73 14.51 15.13
C PHE A 8 0.00 13.22 14.71
N PHE A 9 -0.18 12.28 15.64
CA PHE A 9 -0.90 11.04 15.38
C PHE A 9 -2.41 11.28 15.18
N THR A 10 -3.02 12.17 15.97
CA THR A 10 -4.45 12.51 15.81
C THR A 10 -4.72 13.34 14.56
N THR A 11 -3.82 14.24 14.18
CA THR A 11 -3.95 15.04 12.94
C THR A 11 -3.69 14.19 11.69
N ALA A 12 -2.70 13.30 11.70
CA ALA A 12 -2.48 12.34 10.62
C ALA A 12 -3.64 11.34 10.48
N PHE A 13 -4.19 10.86 11.60
CA PHE A 13 -5.39 10.01 11.59
C PHE A 13 -6.61 10.75 11.06
N LEU A 14 -6.81 12.03 11.43
CA LEU A 14 -7.88 12.88 10.89
C LEU A 14 -7.74 13.11 9.38
N ILE A 15 -6.53 13.40 8.89
CA ILE A 15 -6.26 13.58 7.46
C ILE A 15 -6.48 12.27 6.70
N PHE A 16 -6.09 11.13 7.28
CA PHE A 16 -6.33 9.82 6.68
C PHE A 16 -7.83 9.47 6.66
N THR A 17 -8.58 9.75 7.73
CA THR A 17 -10.04 9.55 7.75
C THR A 17 -10.77 10.48 6.78
N LEU A 18 -10.32 11.73 6.59
CA LEU A 18 -10.90 12.65 5.62
C LEU A 18 -10.50 12.30 4.17
N GLY A 19 -9.32 11.70 3.97
CA GLY A 19 -8.87 11.21 2.67
C GLY A 19 -9.61 9.96 2.20
N VAL A 20 -9.94 9.05 3.10
CA VAL A 20 -10.64 7.79 2.77
C VAL A 20 -12.13 8.02 2.45
N GLN A 21 -12.74 9.12 2.88
CA GLN A 21 -14.11 9.48 2.48
C GLN A 21 -14.26 9.83 0.99
N ASN A 22 -13.17 9.95 0.23
CA ASN A 22 -13.19 10.27 -1.21
C ASN A 22 -12.79 9.10 -2.13
N ILE A 23 -12.64 7.88 -1.61
CA ILE A 23 -12.53 6.69 -2.47
C ILE A 23 -13.96 6.25 -2.80
N SER A 24 -14.53 6.86 -3.83
CA SER A 24 -15.67 6.29 -4.52
C SER A 24 -15.21 5.04 -5.25
N ALA A 25 -15.72 3.89 -4.83
CA ALA A 25 -15.81 2.72 -5.69
C ALA A 25 -16.75 3.11 -6.84
N TYR A 26 -16.20 3.24 -8.05
CA TYR A 26 -17.02 3.26 -9.25
C TYR A 26 -17.41 1.81 -9.52
N ASP A 27 -18.48 1.38 -8.86
CA ASP A 27 -19.13 0.13 -9.21
C ASP A 27 -19.73 0.33 -10.60
N ALA A 28 -19.13 -0.32 -11.60
CA ALA A 28 -19.73 -0.42 -12.92
C ALA A 28 -21.05 -1.20 -12.76
N THR A 29 -22.17 -0.48 -12.72
CA THR A 29 -23.49 -1.07 -12.85
C THR A 29 -23.56 -1.77 -14.22
N PRO A 30 -23.82 -3.08 -14.29
CA PRO A 30 -24.01 -3.73 -15.58
C PRO A 30 -25.29 -3.18 -16.21
N PRO A 31 -25.24 -2.62 -17.44
CA PRO A 31 -26.45 -2.20 -18.12
C PRO A 31 -27.29 -3.43 -18.45
N LEU A 32 -28.58 -3.36 -18.11
CA LEU A 32 -29.55 -4.38 -18.52
C LEU A 32 -29.83 -4.26 -20.03
N LEU A 33 -29.49 -5.34 -20.73
CA LEU A 33 -30.11 -5.91 -21.94
C LEU A 33 -30.29 -5.01 -23.18
N THR A 34 -29.48 -5.22 -24.21
CA THR A 34 -29.93 -5.42 -25.61
C THR A 34 -28.89 -6.24 -26.39
N TRP A 35 -29.34 -6.99 -27.38
CA TRP A 35 -28.61 -8.00 -28.15
C TRP A 35 -28.38 -7.48 -29.57
N GLU A 36 -27.13 -7.42 -30.05
CA GLU A 36 -26.80 -7.45 -31.48
C GLU A 36 -25.34 -7.92 -31.71
N PRO A 37 -25.03 -8.65 -32.80
CA PRO A 37 -23.90 -9.58 -32.87
C PRO A 37 -22.66 -8.99 -33.57
N LEU A 38 -21.63 -8.63 -32.81
CA LEU A 38 -20.23 -8.51 -33.28
C LEU A 38 -19.27 -8.89 -32.14
N GLY A 39 -19.27 -10.17 -31.76
CA GLY A 39 -18.36 -10.71 -30.73
C GLY A 39 -18.60 -10.13 -29.33
N PRO A 40 -18.22 -10.84 -28.25
CA PRO A 40 -18.28 -10.25 -26.94
C PRO A 40 -17.18 -9.18 -26.84
N LEU A 41 -17.56 -7.88 -26.80
CA LEU A 41 -16.73 -6.85 -26.17
C LEU A 41 -16.71 -7.11 -24.66
N THR A 42 -16.25 -8.29 -24.27
CA THR A 42 -15.96 -8.64 -22.88
C THR A 42 -14.59 -8.10 -22.58
N CYS A 43 -14.56 -6.94 -21.93
CA CYS A 43 -13.36 -6.47 -21.28
C CYS A 43 -12.99 -7.46 -20.17
N ASP A 44 -11.71 -7.76 -20.04
CA ASP A 44 -11.22 -8.46 -18.86
C ASP A 44 -11.35 -7.57 -17.61
N ASN A 45 -11.23 -8.18 -16.44
CA ASN A 45 -11.22 -7.46 -15.16
C ASN A 45 -10.00 -6.52 -15.01
N CYS A 46 -9.06 -6.53 -15.96
CA CYS A 46 -7.89 -5.67 -16.05
C CYS A 46 -8.06 -4.52 -17.06
N GLY A 47 -9.26 -4.34 -17.62
CA GLY A 47 -9.61 -3.25 -18.52
C GLY A 47 -9.13 -3.40 -19.96
N TRP A 48 -8.62 -4.57 -20.36
CA TRP A 48 -8.27 -4.85 -21.75
C TRP A 48 -9.46 -5.52 -22.47
N CYS A 49 -9.86 -4.93 -23.59
CA CYS A 49 -11.03 -5.37 -24.37
C CYS A 49 -10.60 -5.71 -25.80
N PRO A 50 -10.89 -6.93 -26.30
CA PRO A 50 -10.88 -7.23 -27.74
C PRO A 50 -12.21 -6.76 -28.38
N PRO A 51 -12.25 -6.23 -29.62
CA PRO A 51 -11.22 -6.29 -30.67
C PRO A 51 -10.26 -5.07 -30.74
N VAL A 52 -9.14 -5.29 -31.44
CA VAL A 52 -7.86 -4.55 -31.41
C VAL A 52 -7.89 -3.21 -32.19
N ASP A 53 -9.06 -2.60 -32.41
CA ASP A 53 -9.21 -1.44 -33.30
C ASP A 53 -9.18 -0.08 -32.57
N THR A 54 -9.47 -0.06 -31.26
CA THR A 54 -9.50 1.17 -30.46
C THR A 54 -8.46 1.22 -29.33
N ASN A 55 -7.89 0.08 -28.95
CA ASN A 55 -6.81 0.00 -27.96
C ASN A 55 -5.91 -1.23 -28.20
N PRO A 56 -5.00 -1.19 -29.21
CA PRO A 56 -4.09 -2.30 -29.48
C PRO A 56 -3.09 -2.52 -28.35
N ASP A 57 -2.76 -1.43 -27.65
CA ASP A 57 -1.79 -1.43 -26.57
C ASP A 57 -2.49 -1.66 -25.24
N LYS A 58 -2.00 -2.69 -24.58
CA LYS A 58 -2.37 -3.02 -23.22
C LYS A 58 -2.06 -1.85 -22.27
N PRO A 59 -2.95 -1.50 -21.32
CA PRO A 59 -2.65 -0.45 -20.35
C PRO A 59 -1.41 -0.83 -19.54
N PRO A 60 -0.62 0.18 -19.08
CA PRO A 60 0.70 -0.05 -18.50
C PRO A 60 0.70 -0.92 -17.25
N ASP A 61 -0.43 -1.02 -16.55
CA ASP A 61 -0.63 -1.79 -15.33
C ASP A 61 -1.27 -3.18 -15.56
N TRP A 62 -1.66 -3.50 -16.79
CA TRP A 62 -2.33 -4.77 -17.09
C TRP A 62 -1.48 -5.98 -16.70
N GLN A 63 -0.16 -5.94 -16.90
CA GLN A 63 0.69 -7.09 -16.57
C GLN A 63 0.62 -7.42 -15.08
N SER A 64 0.60 -6.39 -14.23
CA SER A 64 0.45 -6.53 -12.79
C SER A 64 -0.93 -7.06 -12.42
N CYS A 65 -1.98 -6.58 -13.08
CA CYS A 65 -3.35 -7.05 -12.88
C CYS A 65 -3.54 -8.50 -13.34
N ASN A 66 -3.08 -8.86 -14.54
CA ASN A 66 -3.22 -10.19 -15.10
C ASN A 66 -2.45 -11.24 -14.29
N ASN A 67 -1.24 -10.91 -13.83
CA ASN A 67 -0.49 -11.79 -12.94
C ASN A 67 -1.20 -12.01 -11.59
N CYS A 68 -2.02 -11.05 -11.15
CA CYS A 68 -2.79 -11.13 -9.91
C CYS A 68 -4.08 -11.95 -10.07
N LEU A 69 -4.91 -11.63 -11.06
CA LEU A 69 -6.22 -12.26 -11.25
C LEU A 69 -6.13 -13.62 -11.96
N TYR A 70 -5.11 -13.80 -12.81
CA TYR A 70 -4.94 -14.98 -13.66
C TYR A 70 -3.53 -15.59 -13.52
N PRO A 71 -3.08 -15.97 -12.30
CA PRO A 71 -1.73 -16.51 -12.08
C PRO A 71 -1.44 -17.79 -12.88
N SER A 72 -2.50 -18.55 -13.20
CA SER A 72 -2.44 -19.79 -13.99
C SER A 72 -3.19 -19.70 -15.33
N GLY A 73 -3.54 -18.49 -15.77
CA GLY A 73 -4.37 -18.25 -16.96
C GLY A 73 -5.88 -18.49 -16.77
N ILE A 74 -6.32 -18.77 -15.55
CA ILE A 74 -7.73 -18.91 -15.14
C ILE A 74 -8.04 -17.95 -13.99
N PRO A 75 -9.27 -17.41 -13.88
CA PRO A 75 -9.63 -16.45 -12.84
C PRO A 75 -9.55 -17.09 -11.46
N ALA A 76 -8.72 -16.52 -10.59
CA ALA A 76 -8.60 -16.95 -9.20
C ALA A 76 -9.55 -16.10 -8.32
N PRO A 77 -10.60 -16.69 -7.71
CA PRO A 77 -11.63 -15.93 -6.98
C PRO A 77 -11.15 -15.34 -5.66
N ASP A 78 -10.00 -15.78 -5.17
CA ASP A 78 -9.37 -15.37 -3.91
C ASP A 78 -8.36 -14.23 -4.08
N HIS A 79 -8.10 -13.80 -5.32
CA HIS A 79 -7.20 -12.71 -5.67
C HIS A 79 -7.94 -11.47 -6.16
N TYR A 80 -7.61 -10.32 -5.60
CA TYR A 80 -8.17 -9.02 -5.96
C TYR A 80 -7.05 -8.05 -6.33
N TYR A 81 -7.16 -7.40 -7.48
CA TYR A 81 -6.25 -6.32 -7.87
C TYR A 81 -6.82 -4.98 -7.45
N THR A 82 -6.06 -4.24 -6.68
CA THR A 82 -6.44 -2.93 -6.14
C THR A 82 -5.32 -1.93 -6.39
N PHE A 83 -5.57 -0.64 -6.14
CA PHE A 83 -4.54 0.41 -6.26
C PHE A 83 -3.27 0.14 -5.44
N ILE A 84 -3.38 -0.64 -4.36
CA ILE A 84 -2.26 -1.01 -3.49
C ILE A 84 -1.54 -2.30 -3.91
N GLY A 85 -1.98 -2.93 -5.01
CA GLY A 85 -1.43 -4.16 -5.56
C GLY A 85 -2.39 -5.35 -5.45
N CYS A 86 -1.83 -6.55 -5.61
CA CYS A 86 -2.57 -7.81 -5.52
C CYS A 86 -2.81 -8.22 -4.07
N MET A 87 -4.06 -8.53 -3.72
CA MET A 87 -4.43 -9.05 -2.40
C MET A 87 -5.04 -10.45 -2.55
N SER A 88 -4.41 -11.44 -1.92
CA SER A 88 -4.98 -12.78 -1.77
C SER A 88 -5.62 -12.91 -0.38
N THR A 89 -6.79 -13.55 -0.30
CA THR A 89 -7.49 -13.85 0.96
C THR A 89 -6.93 -15.08 1.69
N GLN A 90 -5.92 -15.74 1.12
CA GLN A 90 -5.29 -16.91 1.70
C GLN A 90 -4.28 -16.52 2.81
N PRO A 91 -4.27 -17.19 3.99
CA PRO A 91 -3.58 -16.70 5.19
C PRO A 91 -2.05 -16.51 5.02
N GLY A 92 -1.41 -17.27 4.14
CA GLY A 92 0.03 -17.12 3.85
C GLY A 92 0.34 -15.86 3.05
N GLU A 93 -0.33 -15.67 1.92
CA GLU A 93 -0.10 -14.55 0.99
C GLU A 93 -0.74 -13.23 1.48
N PHE A 94 -1.81 -13.34 2.28
CA PHE A 94 -2.42 -12.20 2.96
C PHE A 94 -1.42 -11.49 3.89
N THR A 95 -0.62 -12.26 4.63
CA THR A 95 0.38 -11.70 5.55
C THR A 95 1.42 -10.87 4.82
N LYS A 96 1.90 -11.32 3.64
CA LYS A 96 2.85 -10.55 2.82
C LYS A 96 2.23 -9.25 2.30
N SER A 97 1.01 -9.33 1.82
CA SER A 97 0.28 -8.19 1.25
C SER A 97 0.05 -7.10 2.31
N VAL A 98 -0.39 -7.49 3.50
CA VAL A 98 -0.56 -6.59 4.65
C VAL A 98 0.78 -6.01 5.09
N LEU A 99 1.83 -6.83 5.15
CA LEU A 99 3.15 -6.38 5.55
C LEU A 99 3.68 -5.30 4.58
N GLN A 100 3.58 -5.52 3.28
CA GLN A 100 3.99 -4.55 2.26
C GLN A 100 3.21 -3.24 2.35
N LEU A 101 1.89 -3.30 2.59
CA LEU A 101 1.06 -2.12 2.79
C LEU A 101 1.50 -1.32 4.02
N VAL A 102 1.72 -1.99 5.15
CA VAL A 102 2.18 -1.35 6.39
C VAL A 102 3.56 -0.72 6.20
N PHE A 103 4.48 -1.41 5.52
CA PHE A 103 5.81 -0.86 5.22
C PHE A 103 5.76 0.43 4.41
N ASN A 104 4.92 0.47 3.37
CA ASN A 104 4.77 1.64 2.52
C ASN A 104 4.24 2.85 3.31
N ILE A 105 3.21 2.63 4.14
CA ILE A 105 2.59 3.70 4.93
C ILE A 105 3.55 4.18 6.03
N VAL A 106 4.13 3.25 6.80
CA VAL A 106 5.04 3.58 7.92
C VAL A 106 6.31 4.25 7.40
N GLY A 107 6.88 3.73 6.31
CA GLY A 107 8.07 4.33 5.68
C GLY A 107 7.80 5.75 5.20
N GLY A 108 6.66 6.00 4.56
CA GLY A 108 6.25 7.33 4.13
C GLY A 108 6.09 8.32 5.28
N ILE A 109 5.40 7.92 6.36
CA ILE A 109 5.18 8.78 7.53
C ILE A 109 6.50 9.07 8.27
N ALA A 110 7.35 8.05 8.44
CA ALA A 110 8.64 8.20 9.09
C ALA A 110 9.59 9.11 8.30
N PHE A 111 9.54 9.04 6.97
CA PHE A 111 10.33 9.92 6.11
C PHE A 111 9.93 11.40 6.32
N ILE A 112 8.63 11.70 6.33
CA ILE A 112 8.13 13.06 6.53
C ILE A 112 8.47 13.58 7.95
N SER A 113 8.38 12.73 8.97
CA SER A 113 8.69 13.16 10.35
C SER A 113 10.18 13.49 10.56
N ILE A 114 11.08 12.75 9.90
CA ILE A 114 12.52 13.05 9.88
C ILE A 114 12.79 14.39 9.21
N LEU A 115 12.12 14.69 8.08
CA LEU A 115 12.25 16.00 7.42
C LEU A 115 11.84 17.14 8.35
N VAL A 116 10.67 17.04 8.99
CA VAL A 116 10.18 18.06 9.94
C VAL A 116 11.13 18.25 11.12
N GLY A 117 11.63 17.15 11.70
CA GLY A 117 12.61 17.20 12.79
C GLY A 117 13.92 17.87 12.36
N SER A 118 14.39 17.55 11.15
CA SER A 118 15.64 18.09 10.59
C SER A 118 15.54 19.60 10.34
N PHE A 119 14.47 20.06 9.69
CA PHE A 119 14.24 21.50 9.48
C PHE A 119 14.15 22.27 10.80
N LYS A 120 13.54 21.68 11.83
CA LYS A 120 13.46 22.30 13.16
C LYS A 120 14.82 22.47 13.82
N VAL A 121 15.73 21.50 13.67
CA VAL A 121 17.11 21.62 14.19
C VAL A 121 17.89 22.70 13.44
N LEU A 122 17.81 22.71 12.10
CA LEU A 122 18.54 23.66 11.26
C LEU A 122 18.09 25.12 11.50
N THR A 123 16.80 25.35 11.73
CA THR A 123 16.23 26.69 11.96
C THR A 123 16.27 27.15 13.42
N SER A 124 16.93 26.41 14.32
CA SER A 124 16.92 26.70 15.76
C SER A 124 17.75 27.93 16.17
N GLY A 125 18.62 28.47 15.32
CA GLY A 125 19.35 29.71 15.57
C GLY A 125 20.14 29.75 16.88
N GLY A 126 20.59 28.59 17.39
CA GLY A 126 21.32 28.47 18.65
C GLY A 126 20.46 28.35 19.92
N ASN A 127 19.12 28.35 19.83
CA ASN A 127 18.27 28.12 21.00
C ASN A 127 18.31 26.64 21.43
N PRO A 128 18.77 26.31 22.65
CA PRO A 128 18.95 24.92 23.10
C PRO A 128 17.63 24.13 23.22
N GLU A 129 16.50 24.82 23.42
CA GLU A 129 15.20 24.17 23.57
C GLU A 129 14.64 23.68 22.24
N LYS A 130 14.77 24.48 21.18
CA LYS A 130 14.38 24.08 19.82
C LYS A 130 15.28 22.97 19.27
N LEU A 131 16.57 23.02 19.58
CA LEU A 131 17.52 21.97 19.23
C LEU A 131 17.18 20.64 19.91
N LYS A 132 16.88 20.65 21.21
CA LYS A 132 16.50 19.44 21.96
C LYS A 132 15.17 18.88 21.45
N SER A 133 14.20 19.75 21.15
CA SER A 133 12.92 19.32 20.59
C SER A 133 13.07 18.66 19.22
N GLY A 134 13.87 19.25 18.31
CA GLY A 134 14.12 18.67 16.99
C GLY A 134 14.84 17.32 17.07
N LYS A 135 15.87 17.21 17.91
CA LYS A 135 16.57 15.94 18.16
C LYS A 135 15.63 14.85 18.66
N ASN A 136 14.77 15.15 19.63
CA ASN A 136 13.83 14.18 20.17
C ASN A 136 12.88 13.62 19.09
N ILE A 137 12.42 14.47 18.16
CA ILE A 137 11.54 14.05 17.05
C ILE A 137 12.27 13.11 16.09
N ILE A 138 13.52 13.43 15.75
CA ILE A 138 14.34 12.59 14.86
C ILE A 138 14.58 11.23 15.54
N THR A 139 15.01 11.22 16.80
CA THR A 139 15.31 9.98 17.53
C THR A 139 14.08 9.12 17.68
N SER A 140 12.91 9.68 18.00
CA SER A 140 11.67 8.90 18.11
C SER A 140 11.21 8.32 16.77
N SER A 141 11.47 9.02 15.66
CA SER A 141 11.14 8.54 14.30
C SER A 141 12.03 7.37 13.89
N ILE A 142 13.34 7.46 14.17
CA ILE A 142 14.31 6.40 13.87
C ILE A 142 13.97 5.14 14.68
N ILE A 143 13.65 5.28 15.96
CA ILE A 143 13.28 4.15 16.82
C ILE A 143 12.02 3.44 16.29
N GLY A 144 11.01 4.20 15.85
CA GLY A 144 9.80 3.63 15.26
C GLY A 144 10.06 2.85 13.98
N LEU A 145 10.87 3.40 13.07
CA LEU A 145 11.24 2.73 11.83
C LEU A 145 12.08 1.46 12.10
N LEU A 146 13.03 1.55 13.04
CA LEU A 146 13.88 0.43 13.43
C LEU A 146 13.06 -0.73 14.01
N LEU A 147 12.04 -0.43 14.83
CA LEU A 147 11.14 -1.44 15.40
C LEU A 147 10.40 -2.20 14.31
N VAL A 148 9.88 -1.50 13.30
CA VAL A 148 9.16 -2.13 12.17
C VAL A 148 10.09 -3.03 11.36
N LEU A 149 11.31 -2.58 11.10
CA LEU A 149 12.31 -3.35 10.36
C LEU A 149 12.69 -4.64 11.12
N PHE A 150 12.93 -4.53 12.43
CA PHE A 150 13.22 -5.68 13.29
C PHE A 150 12.04 -6.65 13.36
N SER A 151 10.82 -6.14 13.48
CA SER A 151 9.61 -6.96 13.50
C SER A 151 9.51 -7.84 12.25
N ALA A 152 9.67 -7.26 11.07
CA ALA A 152 9.61 -8.01 9.83
C ALA A 152 10.78 -8.98 9.64
N PHE A 153 11.97 -8.61 10.14
CA PHE A 153 13.12 -9.51 10.12
C PHE A 153 12.84 -10.78 10.93
N ILE A 154 12.29 -10.64 12.13
CA ILE A 154 11.91 -11.79 12.97
C ILE A 154 10.80 -12.63 12.31
N LEU A 155 9.80 -11.99 11.69
CA LEU A 155 8.75 -12.71 10.95
C LEU A 155 9.31 -13.50 9.77
N ARG A 156 10.29 -12.96 9.03
CA ARG A 156 10.96 -13.67 7.93
C ARG A 156 11.83 -14.81 8.46
N LEU A 157 12.56 -14.59 9.54
CA LEU A 157 13.42 -15.60 10.16
C LEU A 157 12.60 -16.82 10.62
N ILE A 158 11.51 -16.59 11.35
CA ILE A 158 10.68 -17.70 11.87
C ILE A 158 9.81 -18.28 10.74
N GLY A 159 9.24 -17.42 9.88
CA GLY A 159 8.31 -17.81 8.84
C GLY A 159 8.95 -18.50 7.62
N TYR A 160 10.23 -18.28 7.34
CA TYR A 160 10.95 -18.93 6.23
C TYR A 160 11.82 -20.09 6.73
N ASP A 161 12.60 -19.89 7.81
CA ASP A 161 13.60 -20.88 8.23
C ASP A 161 13.02 -21.99 9.11
N ILE A 162 11.95 -21.71 9.87
CA ILE A 162 11.38 -22.67 10.85
C ILE A 162 10.11 -23.34 10.32
N LEU A 163 9.16 -22.57 9.81
CA LEU A 163 8.03 -23.12 9.07
C LEU A 163 8.37 -23.07 7.57
N LYS A 164 8.93 -24.16 7.04
CA LYS A 164 9.12 -24.37 5.58
C LYS A 164 7.77 -24.39 4.85
N ILE A 165 7.06 -23.26 4.77
CA ILE A 165 5.86 -23.15 3.97
C ILE A 165 6.32 -22.83 2.54
N PRO A 166 6.18 -23.78 1.59
CA PRO A 166 6.51 -23.52 0.20
C PRO A 166 5.60 -22.38 -0.30
N GLY A 167 6.18 -21.26 -0.69
CA GLY A 167 5.43 -20.09 -1.17
C GLY A 167 5.99 -18.74 -0.72
N PHE A 168 6.87 -18.67 0.28
CA PHE A 168 7.57 -17.43 0.66
C PHE A 168 8.74 -17.12 -0.28
N GLY A 169 8.43 -16.76 -1.53
CA GLY A 169 9.36 -16.27 -2.54
C GLY A 169 8.59 -15.69 -3.71
#